data_AF-A0A0K0D330-F1
#
_entry.id   AF-A0A0K0D330-F1
#
_cell.length_a   1.000
_cell.length_b   1.000
_cell.length_c   1.000
_cell.angle_alpha   90.00
_cell.angle_beta   90.00
_cell.angle_gamma   90.00
#
_symmetry.space_group_name_H-M   'P 1'
#
loop_
_entity.id
_entity.type
_entity.pdbx_description
1 polymer ?
#
loop_
_entity_poly.entity_id
_entity_poly.type
_entity_poly.pdbx_seq_one_letter_code
_entity_poly.pdbx_strand_id
1 'polypeptide(L)'
;LSSRDPFRSATIMDRTVSPKCGLKSCSQLCLRSARNRYECLCAPGFVRSGGNCIVSFFFHYLASEALLLAGDNLLSMANGSSSPVFLFHPTIAYKQWRKLAIDYTQELVYLISDFELWVTNLNGSSAKRLLNTEDSLTAVAVDSVSGNVILGMETTRHTGEIFILDPKKIKENMKIHLLTDSEGPIRHIEMDPIRGVLFWWRGCIKKANGDGSNATCVVNTTSSSFAVDSLVSKLCYLEKSGEVRCVNYDGQDSQVNP
;
A
#
# COMPACT_ATOMS: atom_id res chain seq x y z
N LEU A 1 28.35 -18.04 -18.42
CA LEU A 1 28.01 -18.06 -16.98
C LEU A 1 28.40 -16.71 -16.37
N SER A 2 27.49 -15.74 -16.39
CA SER A 2 27.72 -14.42 -15.76
C SER A 2 26.69 -14.28 -14.64
N SER A 3 27.13 -14.52 -13.41
CA SER A 3 26.38 -14.19 -12.19
C SER A 3 26.39 -12.66 -12.07
N ARG A 4 25.21 -12.05 -12.18
CA ARG A 4 24.92 -10.73 -11.62
C ARG A 4 24.17 -10.97 -10.31
N ASP A 5 24.90 -11.29 -9.26
CA ASP A 5 24.37 -11.20 -7.90
C ASP A 5 24.10 -9.71 -7.58
N PRO A 6 22.84 -9.31 -7.32
CA PRO A 6 22.52 -7.92 -6.99
C PRO A 6 22.91 -7.54 -5.55
N PHE A 7 23.35 -8.51 -4.74
CA PHE A 7 23.71 -8.31 -3.35
C PHE A 7 25.24 -8.31 -3.17
N ARG A 8 25.84 -7.12 -3.02
CA ARG A 8 27.24 -7.01 -2.59
C ARG A 8 27.32 -7.35 -1.10
N SER A 9 27.97 -8.46 -0.77
CA SER A 9 28.25 -8.84 0.62
C SER A 9 29.03 -7.75 1.35
N ALA A 10 28.41 -7.12 2.34
CA ALA A 10 29.10 -6.23 3.27
C ALA A 10 30.00 -7.08 4.17
N THR A 11 31.32 -6.93 4.03
CA THR A 11 32.27 -7.60 4.91
C THR A 11 32.30 -6.85 6.24
N ILE A 12 32.14 -7.61 7.35
CA ILE A 12 32.22 -7.10 8.73
C ILE A 12 33.52 -6.31 8.90
N MET A 13 33.42 -5.11 9.48
CA MET A 13 34.55 -4.20 9.66
C MET A 13 35.68 -4.88 10.45
N ASP A 14 36.82 -5.07 9.79
CA ASP A 14 38.10 -5.34 10.43
C ASP A 14 38.47 -4.13 11.32
N ARG A 15 38.53 -4.36 12.63
CA ARG A 15 38.75 -3.33 13.67
C ARG A 15 40.20 -2.84 13.73
N THR A 16 41.04 -3.17 12.76
CA THR A 16 42.46 -2.84 12.82
C THR A 16 42.89 -1.93 11.68
N VAL A 17 43.52 -0.81 12.08
CA VAL A 17 44.25 0.19 11.28
C VAL A 17 43.41 1.33 10.66
N SER A 18 43.31 2.42 11.43
CA SER A 18 42.91 3.81 11.06
C SER A 18 41.61 3.98 10.24
N PRO A 19 40.51 4.48 10.84
CA PRO A 19 39.24 4.56 10.15
C PRO A 19 39.26 5.74 9.17
N LYS A 20 39.62 5.50 7.90
CA LYS A 20 39.39 6.47 6.81
C LYS A 20 37.90 6.77 6.62
N CYS A 21 37.01 5.91 7.10
CA CYS A 21 35.61 6.25 7.38
C CYS A 21 35.53 6.94 8.75
N GLY A 22 35.75 8.25 8.78
CA GLY A 22 35.38 9.05 9.95
C GLY A 22 33.86 9.22 10.01
N LEU A 23 33.29 9.41 11.20
CA LEU A 23 31.85 9.70 11.39
C LEU A 23 31.35 10.94 10.63
N LYS A 24 32.25 11.73 10.02
CA LYS A 24 31.94 12.96 9.26
C LYS A 24 32.18 12.88 7.75
N SER A 25 32.66 11.75 7.22
CA SER A 25 33.03 11.66 5.79
C SER A 25 31.88 11.24 4.87
N CYS A 26 30.86 10.56 5.39
CA CYS A 26 29.66 10.19 4.64
C CYS A 26 28.42 10.58 5.45
N SER A 27 27.35 10.95 4.76
CA SER A 27 26.07 11.29 5.38
C SER A 27 25.31 10.10 5.96
N GLN A 28 25.49 8.89 5.40
CA GLN A 28 24.84 7.67 5.88
C GLN A 28 25.80 6.47 5.97
N LEU A 29 26.15 5.83 4.84
CA LEU A 29 26.97 4.61 4.84
C LEU A 29 28.35 4.88 4.24
N CYS A 30 29.39 4.34 4.86
CA CYS A 30 30.76 4.38 4.36
C CYS A 30 31.26 2.94 4.23
N LEU A 31 31.32 2.41 3.00
CA LEU A 31 31.73 1.03 2.75
C LEU A 31 33.09 0.99 2.06
N ARG A 32 33.85 -0.08 2.34
CA ARG A 32 35.13 -0.35 1.68
C ARG A 32 34.86 -0.97 0.30
N SER A 33 35.20 -0.24 -0.76
CA SER A 33 35.00 -0.66 -2.16
C SER A 33 36.21 -1.47 -2.68
N ALA A 34 37.42 -1.18 -2.20
CA ALA A 34 38.63 -1.95 -2.51
C ALA A 34 39.66 -1.88 -1.36
N ARG A 35 40.82 -2.55 -1.49
CA ARG A 35 41.96 -2.39 -0.56
C ARG A 35 42.37 -0.91 -0.57
N ASN A 36 42.03 -0.17 0.48
CA ASN A 36 42.23 1.27 0.69
C ASN A 36 41.33 2.25 -0.07
N ARG A 37 40.22 1.82 -0.69
CA ARG A 37 39.20 2.72 -1.26
C ARG A 37 37.88 2.59 -0.50
N TYR A 38 37.27 3.72 -0.20
CA TYR A 38 35.98 3.82 0.48
C TYR A 38 35.01 4.58 -0.40
N GLU A 39 33.74 4.21 -0.28
CA GLU A 39 32.65 4.78 -1.05
C GLU A 39 31.51 5.12 -0.10
N CYS A 40 30.97 6.33 -0.23
CA CYS A 40 29.76 6.71 0.47
C CYS A 40 28.55 6.17 -0.29
N LEU A 41 27.75 5.40 0.40
CA LEU A 41 26.49 4.87 -0.10
C LEU A 41 25.35 5.44 0.73
N CYS A 42 24.17 5.41 0.14
CA CYS A 42 22.94 5.78 0.81
C CYS A 42 22.17 4.53 1.21
N ALA A 43 21.43 4.63 2.32
CA ALA A 43 20.50 3.61 2.74
C ALA A 43 19.44 3.37 1.64
N PRO A 44 18.81 2.20 1.60
CA PRO A 44 17.72 1.93 0.67
C PRO A 44 16.66 3.05 0.73
N GLY A 45 16.20 3.54 -0.43
CA GLY A 45 15.27 4.67 -0.51
C GLY A 45 15.89 6.07 -0.62
N PHE A 46 17.22 6.18 -0.49
CA PHE A 46 17.93 7.45 -0.59
C PHE A 46 18.83 7.50 -1.84
N VAL A 47 18.89 8.67 -2.47
CA VAL A 47 19.77 8.93 -3.61
C VAL A 47 20.87 9.90 -3.19
N ARG A 48 22.09 9.64 -3.68
CA ARG A 48 23.24 10.49 -3.40
C ARG A 48 23.17 11.75 -4.26
N SER A 49 23.03 12.91 -3.63
CA SER A 49 23.05 14.23 -4.27
C SER A 49 24.04 15.14 -3.53
N GLY A 50 25.04 15.67 -4.24
CA GLY A 50 26.03 16.59 -3.67
C GLY A 50 26.84 16.03 -2.48
N GLY A 51 27.02 14.70 -2.40
CA GLY A 51 27.69 14.05 -1.27
C GLY A 51 26.79 13.74 -0.07
N ASN A 52 25.55 14.23 -0.08
CA ASN A 52 24.53 13.90 0.91
C ASN A 52 23.54 12.88 0.37
N CYS A 53 22.95 12.10 1.27
CA CYS A 53 21.87 11.19 0.94
C CYS A 53 20.55 11.92 1.17
N ILE A 54 19.83 12.18 0.08
CA ILE A 54 18.52 12.79 0.12
C ILE A 54 17.47 11.71 -0.09
N VAL A 55 16.31 11.85 0.57
CA VAL A 55 15.17 10.97 0.29
C VAL A 55 14.83 11.14 -1.18
N SER A 56 14.72 10.02 -1.89
CA SER A 56 14.18 10.02 -3.23
C SER A 56 12.69 10.37 -3.13
N PHE A 57 12.35 11.66 -3.05
CA PHE A 57 10.98 12.17 -3.18
C PHE A 57 10.51 12.03 -4.63
N PHE A 58 10.59 10.81 -5.15
CA PHE A 58 10.26 10.50 -6.53
C PHE A 58 8.74 10.34 -6.72
N PHE A 59 8.01 10.10 -5.63
CA PHE A 59 6.56 9.92 -5.64
C PHE A 59 5.77 11.20 -5.92
N HIS A 60 6.39 12.38 -5.81
CA HIS A 60 5.64 13.65 -5.78
C HIS A 60 5.33 14.25 -7.16
N TYR A 61 5.92 13.77 -8.28
CA TYR A 61 5.82 14.53 -9.54
C TYR A 61 5.75 13.76 -10.87
N LEU A 62 5.72 12.42 -10.91
CA LEU A 62 5.61 11.69 -12.18
C LEU A 62 4.50 10.65 -12.14
N ALA A 63 3.44 10.91 -12.90
CA ALA A 63 2.27 10.07 -13.13
C ALA A 63 2.58 8.74 -13.87
N SER A 64 3.81 8.23 -13.78
CA SER A 64 4.30 7.09 -14.55
C SER A 64 5.13 6.08 -13.73
N GLU A 65 5.18 6.22 -12.40
CA GLU A 65 5.92 5.28 -11.55
C GLU A 65 4.98 4.23 -10.96
N ALA A 66 5.26 2.96 -11.24
CA ALA A 66 4.53 1.86 -10.62
C ALA A 66 5.16 1.56 -9.25
N LEU A 67 4.36 1.61 -8.19
CA LEU A 67 4.75 1.07 -6.90
C LEU A 67 4.44 -0.44 -6.90
N LEU A 68 5.47 -1.26 -6.73
CA LEU A 68 5.34 -2.69 -6.58
C LEU A 68 5.62 -3.09 -5.13
N LEU A 69 4.65 -3.74 -4.52
CA LEU A 69 4.73 -4.29 -3.18
C LEU A 69 5.03 -5.79 -3.28
N ALA A 70 6.21 -6.20 -2.82
CA ALA A 70 6.67 -7.59 -2.84
C ALA A 70 7.10 -8.03 -1.44
N GLY A 71 6.17 -8.66 -0.72
CA GLY A 71 6.40 -9.11 0.66
C GLY A 71 6.62 -7.92 1.61
N ASP A 72 7.81 -7.87 2.22
CA ASP A 72 8.25 -6.79 3.11
C ASP A 72 8.91 -5.60 2.38
N ASN A 73 8.99 -5.67 1.05
CA ASN A 73 9.66 -4.67 0.22
C ASN A 73 8.67 -3.81 -0.56
N LEU A 74 8.97 -2.52 -0.60
CA LEU A 74 8.36 -1.51 -1.45
C LEU A 74 9.34 -1.17 -2.57
N LEU A 75 8.97 -1.43 -3.82
CA LEU A 75 9.79 -1.18 -5.00
C LEU A 75 9.15 -0.06 -5.82
N SER A 76 9.86 1.05 -6.06
CA SER A 76 9.42 2.02 -7.08
C SER A 76 10.02 1.66 -8.42
N MET A 77 9.18 1.32 -9.40
CA MET A 77 9.63 1.13 -10.78
C MET A 77 9.70 2.49 -11.48
N ALA A 78 10.88 3.11 -11.45
CA ALA A 78 11.23 4.22 -12.31
C ALA A 78 11.87 3.69 -13.60
N ASN A 79 11.45 4.19 -14.76
CA ASN A 79 12.03 3.81 -16.05
C ASN A 79 13.54 4.17 -16.10
N GLY A 80 14.41 3.16 -16.10
CA GLY A 80 15.81 3.29 -16.52
C GLY A 80 16.88 3.49 -15.44
N SER A 81 16.54 3.47 -14.15
CA SER A 81 17.51 3.53 -13.04
C SER A 81 17.23 2.47 -11.97
N SER A 82 18.25 2.11 -11.18
CA SER A 82 18.10 1.19 -10.05
C SER A 82 16.98 1.67 -9.12
N SER A 83 15.84 0.99 -9.17
CA SER A 83 14.67 1.23 -8.34
C SER A 83 15.06 1.32 -6.86
N PRO A 84 14.73 2.40 -6.15
CA PRO A 84 14.90 2.42 -4.71
C PRO A 84 14.01 1.35 -4.10
N VAL A 85 14.63 0.45 -3.34
CA VAL A 85 13.93 -0.50 -2.48
C VAL A 85 13.73 0.19 -1.14
N PHE A 86 12.49 0.32 -0.69
CA PHE A 86 12.19 0.72 0.68
C PHE A 86 11.86 -0.53 1.48
N LEU A 87 12.40 -0.59 2.69
CA LEU A 87 12.08 -1.64 3.66
C LEU A 87 11.07 -1.08 4.65
N PHE A 88 10.02 -1.85 4.93
CA PHE A 88 9.12 -1.51 6.00
C PHE A 88 9.83 -1.47 7.36
N HIS A 89 9.35 -0.61 8.25
CA HIS A 89 9.83 -0.56 9.63
C HIS A 89 9.78 -1.96 10.28
N PRO A 90 10.79 -2.40 11.05
CA PRO A 90 10.86 -3.77 11.56
C PRO A 90 9.61 -4.26 12.31
N THR A 91 8.91 -3.35 13.00
CA THR A 91 7.65 -3.65 13.71
C THR A 91 6.53 -4.16 12.81
N ILE A 92 6.51 -3.73 11.55
CA ILE A 92 5.53 -4.18 10.56
C ILE A 92 6.14 -5.14 9.55
N ALA A 93 7.45 -5.07 9.25
CA ALA A 93 8.14 -5.88 8.23
C ALA A 93 7.98 -7.41 8.41
N TYR A 94 7.81 -7.88 9.65
CA TYR A 94 7.66 -9.31 9.95
C TYR A 94 6.22 -9.73 10.25
N LYS A 95 5.24 -8.83 10.08
CA LYS A 95 3.82 -9.16 10.29
C LYS A 95 3.25 -9.86 9.07
N GLN A 96 2.25 -10.70 9.29
CA GLN A 96 1.44 -11.24 8.21
C GLN A 96 0.37 -10.21 7.86
N TRP A 97 0.58 -9.47 6.78
CA TRP A 97 -0.41 -8.52 6.27
C TRP A 97 -1.37 -9.23 5.32
N ARG A 98 -2.65 -8.90 5.41
CA ARG A 98 -3.70 -9.46 4.54
C ARG A 98 -4.12 -8.51 3.44
N LYS A 99 -4.16 -7.23 3.76
CA LYS A 99 -4.64 -6.15 2.88
C LYS A 99 -3.87 -4.87 3.16
N LEU A 100 -3.80 -4.02 2.15
CA LEU A 100 -3.20 -2.71 2.24
C LEU A 100 -3.98 -1.71 1.40
N ALA A 101 -3.86 -0.44 1.76
CA ALA A 101 -4.32 0.68 0.95
C ALA A 101 -3.30 1.82 1.04
N ILE A 102 -3.20 2.61 -0.02
CA ILE A 102 -2.18 3.65 -0.15
C ILE A 102 -2.88 5.01 -0.24
N ASP A 103 -2.43 5.94 0.60
CA ASP A 103 -2.74 7.36 0.47
C ASP A 103 -1.53 8.07 -0.12
N TYR A 104 -1.57 8.29 -1.44
CA TYR A 104 -0.51 8.98 -2.15
C TYR A 104 -0.40 10.46 -1.76
N THR A 105 -1.49 11.08 -1.33
CA THR A 105 -1.50 12.52 -0.99
C THR A 105 -0.79 12.80 0.33
N GLN A 106 -0.89 11.86 1.28
CA GLN A 106 -0.25 11.94 2.59
C GLN A 106 1.03 11.10 2.67
N GLU A 107 1.40 10.41 1.59
CA GLU A 107 2.52 9.47 1.53
C GLU A 107 2.45 8.40 2.63
N LEU A 108 1.25 7.81 2.82
CA LEU A 108 0.99 6.79 3.84
C LEU A 108 0.55 5.46 3.23
N VAL A 109 0.90 4.37 3.90
CA VAL A 109 0.41 3.02 3.62
C VAL A 109 -0.30 2.52 4.86
N TYR A 110 -1.54 2.08 4.68
CA TYR A 110 -2.35 1.43 5.70
C TYR A 110 -2.28 -0.09 5.48
N LEU A 111 -1.99 -0.84 6.54
CA LEU A 111 -1.86 -2.31 6.48
C LEU A 111 -2.76 -2.98 7.51
N ILE A 112 -3.49 -4.00 7.08
CA ILE A 112 -4.25 -4.87 7.96
C ILE A 112 -3.42 -6.11 8.29
N SER A 113 -3.28 -6.39 9.59
CA SER A 113 -2.77 -7.66 10.13
C SER A 113 -3.80 -8.22 11.10
N ASP A 114 -4.69 -9.07 10.58
CA ASP A 114 -5.82 -9.71 11.28
C ASP A 114 -6.75 -8.72 12.01
N PHE A 115 -6.43 -8.41 13.26
CA PHE A 115 -7.21 -7.55 14.16
C PHE A 115 -6.65 -6.12 14.27
N GLU A 116 -5.52 -5.86 13.61
CA GLU A 116 -4.78 -4.60 13.74
C GLU A 116 -4.77 -3.83 12.43
N LEU A 117 -5.01 -2.52 12.52
CA LEU A 117 -4.70 -1.57 11.46
C LEU A 117 -3.41 -0.84 11.81
N TRP A 118 -2.43 -0.90 10.91
CA TRP A 118 -1.17 -0.20 11.00
C TRP A 118 -1.09 0.89 9.94
N VAL A 119 -0.35 1.94 10.23
CA VAL A 119 0.05 2.96 9.27
C VAL A 119 1.56 3.12 9.27
N THR A 120 2.13 3.29 8.08
CA THR A 120 3.54 3.57 7.84
C THR A 120 3.66 4.64 6.76
N ASN A 121 4.77 5.35 6.73
CA ASN A 121 5.11 6.20 5.60
C ASN A 121 5.36 5.35 4.35
N LEU A 122 5.15 5.91 3.17
CA LEU A 122 5.37 5.23 1.88
C LEU A 122 6.84 4.81 1.67
N ASN A 123 7.77 5.42 2.41
CA ASN A 123 9.18 5.03 2.45
C ASN A 123 9.51 3.99 3.54
N GLY A 124 8.49 3.47 4.25
CA GLY A 124 8.63 2.49 5.32
C GLY A 124 9.26 3.00 6.62
N SER A 125 9.56 4.30 6.74
CA SER A 125 10.40 4.83 7.84
C SER A 125 9.72 4.83 9.21
N SER A 126 8.39 4.78 9.25
CA SER A 126 7.59 4.86 10.48
C SER A 126 6.71 3.62 10.59
N ALA A 127 6.26 3.29 11.81
CA ALA A 127 5.16 2.36 11.97
C ALA A 127 4.38 2.72 13.21
N LYS A 128 3.07 2.84 13.06
CA LYS A 128 2.16 3.13 14.16
C LYS A 128 0.92 2.26 14.02
N ARG A 129 0.55 1.57 15.10
CA ARG A 129 -0.74 0.91 15.19
C ARG A 129 -1.81 1.96 15.40
N LEU A 130 -2.79 1.99 14.49
CA LEU A 130 -3.94 2.88 14.57
C LEU A 130 -5.06 2.21 15.36
N LEU A 131 -5.42 0.99 14.98
CA LEU A 131 -6.56 0.29 15.54
C LEU A 131 -6.17 -1.12 15.98
N ASN A 132 -6.80 -1.58 17.06
CA ASN A 132 -6.81 -2.97 17.50
C ASN A 132 -8.25 -3.33 17.86
N THR A 133 -8.85 -4.26 17.12
CA THR A 133 -10.25 -4.68 17.29
C THR A 133 -10.34 -6.09 17.87
N GLU A 134 -11.51 -6.47 18.37
CA GLU A 134 -11.80 -7.87 18.71
C GLU A 134 -12.19 -8.66 17.45
N ASP A 135 -12.91 -7.99 16.54
CA ASP A 135 -13.33 -8.54 15.24
C ASP A 135 -12.22 -8.44 14.19
N SER A 136 -12.22 -9.38 13.23
CA SER A 136 -11.21 -9.40 12.17
C SER A 136 -11.47 -8.27 11.17
N LEU A 137 -10.43 -7.49 10.88
CA LEU A 137 -10.42 -6.56 9.76
C LEU A 137 -10.15 -7.35 8.46
N THR A 138 -10.92 -7.08 7.42
CA THR A 138 -10.94 -7.92 6.21
C THR A 138 -10.70 -7.14 4.91
N ALA A 139 -10.91 -5.83 4.92
CA ALA A 139 -10.65 -4.94 3.79
C ALA A 139 -10.30 -3.52 4.26
N VAL A 140 -9.52 -2.80 3.45
CA VAL A 140 -9.16 -1.42 3.71
C VAL A 140 -9.14 -0.66 2.38
N ALA A 141 -9.65 0.57 2.40
CA ALA A 141 -9.55 1.56 1.32
C ALA A 141 -9.30 2.94 1.92
N VAL A 142 -8.83 3.89 1.11
CA VAL A 142 -8.55 5.26 1.54
C VAL A 142 -9.38 6.22 0.70
N ASP A 143 -10.07 7.14 1.35
CA ASP A 143 -10.54 8.37 0.74
C ASP A 143 -9.37 9.36 0.68
N SER A 144 -8.72 9.47 -0.47
CA SER A 144 -7.56 10.36 -0.65
C SER A 144 -7.92 11.85 -0.60
N VAL A 145 -9.21 12.22 -0.70
CA VAL A 145 -9.65 13.61 -0.63
C VAL A 145 -9.79 14.04 0.83
N SER A 146 -10.42 13.22 1.67
CA SER A 146 -10.60 13.54 3.09
C SER A 146 -9.47 13.04 4.00
N GLY A 147 -8.70 12.05 3.55
CA GLY A 147 -7.73 11.33 4.36
C GLY A 147 -8.35 10.33 5.33
N ASN A 148 -9.64 10.02 5.16
CA ASN A 148 -10.32 9.01 5.96
C ASN A 148 -10.01 7.59 5.44
N VAL A 149 -10.04 6.63 6.35
CA VAL A 149 -9.82 5.22 6.05
C VAL A 149 -11.14 4.47 6.15
N ILE A 150 -11.47 3.70 5.12
CA ILE A 150 -12.66 2.85 5.08
C ILE A 150 -12.23 1.42 5.36
N LEU A 151 -12.91 0.77 6.29
CA LEU A 151 -12.55 -0.56 6.76
C LEU A 151 -13.74 -1.50 6.63
N GLY A 152 -13.45 -2.70 6.13
CA GLY A 152 -14.34 -3.85 6.20
C GLY A 152 -13.99 -4.71 7.41
N MET A 153 -15.01 -5.18 8.12
CA MET A 153 -14.86 -6.00 9.32
C MET A 153 -15.82 -7.18 9.29
N GLU A 154 -15.35 -8.31 9.80
CA GLU A 154 -16.12 -9.54 9.97
C GLU A 154 -16.63 -9.61 11.40
N THR A 155 -17.91 -9.27 11.62
CA THR A 155 -18.56 -9.34 12.94
C THR A 155 -19.14 -10.73 13.20
N THR A 156 -19.69 -11.37 12.17
CA THR A 156 -20.09 -12.79 12.23
C THR A 156 -19.75 -13.50 10.93
N ARG A 157 -19.84 -14.84 10.91
CA ARG A 157 -19.63 -15.64 9.68
C ARG A 157 -20.56 -15.23 8.52
N HIS A 158 -21.68 -14.60 8.83
CA HIS A 158 -22.70 -14.20 7.88
C HIS A 158 -22.93 -12.69 7.83
N THR A 159 -22.08 -11.89 8.49
CA THR A 159 -22.26 -10.44 8.51
C THR A 159 -20.93 -9.73 8.38
N GLY A 160 -20.85 -8.86 7.38
CA GLY A 160 -19.76 -7.91 7.21
C GLY A 160 -20.23 -6.50 7.52
N GLU A 161 -19.36 -5.67 8.08
CA GLU A 161 -19.63 -4.26 8.31
C GLU A 161 -18.60 -3.41 7.58
N ILE A 162 -19.03 -2.23 7.13
CA ILE A 162 -18.14 -1.20 6.60
C ILE A 162 -18.28 0.05 7.46
N PHE A 163 -17.15 0.59 7.91
CA PHE A 163 -17.10 1.82 8.68
C PHE A 163 -15.95 2.73 8.24
N ILE A 164 -16.11 4.02 8.51
CA ILE A 164 -15.10 5.06 8.30
C ILE A 164 -14.38 5.34 9.61
N LEU A 165 -13.07 5.52 9.50
CA LEU A 165 -12.17 5.92 10.55
C LEU A 165 -11.43 7.18 10.10
N ASP A 166 -11.44 8.22 10.94
CA ASP A 166 -10.53 9.36 10.82
C ASP A 166 -9.22 9.04 11.59
N PRO A 167 -8.08 8.85 10.90
CA PRO A 167 -6.82 8.53 11.56
C PRO A 167 -6.36 9.58 12.59
N LYS A 168 -6.81 10.84 12.44
CA LYS A 168 -6.45 11.95 13.33
C LYS A 168 -7.26 11.92 14.63
N LYS A 169 -8.50 11.40 14.59
CA LYS A 169 -9.42 11.37 15.73
C LYS A 169 -9.57 9.98 16.36
N ILE A 170 -8.64 9.07 16.09
CA ILE A 170 -8.70 7.70 16.60
C ILE A 170 -8.70 7.60 18.13
N LYS A 171 -8.08 8.56 18.81
CA LYS A 171 -8.06 8.63 20.29
C LYS A 171 -9.45 8.88 20.89
N GLU A 172 -10.36 9.46 20.10
CA GLU A 172 -11.75 9.71 20.48
C GLU A 172 -12.64 8.49 20.21
N ASN A 173 -12.05 7.40 19.69
CA ASN A 173 -12.75 6.16 19.32
C ASN A 173 -13.96 6.40 18.39
N MET A 174 -13.91 7.47 17.58
CA MET A 174 -14.97 7.75 16.61
C MET A 174 -14.82 6.83 15.40
N LYS A 175 -15.80 5.95 15.24
CA LYS A 175 -16.02 5.11 14.06
C LYS A 175 -17.41 5.42 13.52
N ILE A 176 -17.49 5.73 12.23
CA ILE A 176 -18.78 6.00 11.58
C ILE A 176 -19.17 4.74 10.84
N HIS A 177 -20.20 4.06 11.32
CA HIS A 177 -20.79 2.92 10.60
C HIS A 177 -21.45 3.41 9.31
N LEU A 178 -21.13 2.78 8.18
CA LEU A 178 -21.75 3.10 6.88
C LEU A 178 -22.85 2.11 6.54
N LEU A 179 -22.53 0.82 6.54
CA LEU A 179 -23.47 -0.22 6.14
C LEU A 179 -23.09 -1.57 6.70
N THR A 180 -24.08 -2.46 6.71
CA THR A 180 -23.94 -3.87 7.05
C THR A 180 -24.34 -4.72 5.84
N ASP A 181 -23.49 -5.68 5.47
CA ASP A 181 -23.77 -6.66 4.42
C ASP A 181 -24.11 -8.00 5.05
N SER A 182 -25.37 -8.41 4.90
CA SER A 182 -25.91 -9.67 5.44
C SER A 182 -25.52 -10.91 4.63
N GLU A 183 -24.84 -10.76 3.50
CA GLU A 183 -24.33 -11.91 2.74
C GLU A 183 -22.99 -12.40 3.30
N GLY A 184 -22.32 -11.60 4.14
CA GLY A 184 -21.16 -12.00 4.95
C GLY A 184 -19.93 -11.11 4.84
N PRO A 185 -18.74 -11.62 5.23
CA PRO A 185 -17.53 -10.80 5.40
C PRO A 185 -17.06 -10.09 4.13
N ILE A 186 -16.72 -8.81 4.27
CA ILE A 186 -16.26 -7.94 3.17
C ILE A 186 -14.78 -8.19 2.87
N ARG A 187 -14.46 -8.82 1.74
CA ARG A 187 -13.07 -9.24 1.44
C ARG A 187 -12.26 -8.22 0.63
N HIS A 188 -12.92 -7.27 0.00
CA HIS A 188 -12.30 -6.26 -0.84
C HIS A 188 -13.21 -5.03 -0.89
N ILE A 189 -12.61 -3.85 -0.77
CA ILE A 189 -13.27 -2.53 -0.84
C ILE A 189 -12.40 -1.63 -1.68
N GLU A 190 -13.01 -0.82 -2.54
CA GLU A 190 -12.37 0.29 -3.25
C GLU A 190 -13.30 1.51 -3.19
N MET A 191 -12.73 2.70 -3.27
CA MET A 191 -13.49 3.94 -3.27
C MET A 191 -13.06 4.83 -4.45
N ASP A 192 -14.03 5.45 -5.10
CA ASP A 192 -13.77 6.65 -5.89
C ASP A 192 -14.18 7.88 -5.08
N PRO A 193 -13.22 8.61 -4.47
CA PRO A 193 -13.53 9.74 -3.62
C PRO A 193 -13.99 10.98 -4.40
N ILE A 194 -13.68 11.07 -5.69
CA ILE A 194 -14.09 12.21 -6.53
C ILE A 194 -15.59 12.14 -6.81
N ARG A 195 -16.11 10.93 -7.05
CA ARG A 195 -17.55 10.71 -7.28
C ARG A 195 -18.32 10.35 -6.01
N GLY A 196 -17.63 10.13 -4.90
CA GLY A 196 -18.23 9.71 -3.64
C GLY A 196 -18.97 8.38 -3.78
N VAL A 197 -18.35 7.39 -4.41
CA VAL A 197 -18.92 6.04 -4.55
C VAL A 197 -17.99 4.99 -3.95
N LEU A 198 -18.60 4.03 -3.28
CA LEU A 198 -17.94 2.93 -2.59
C LEU A 198 -18.26 1.62 -3.32
N PHE A 199 -17.25 0.80 -3.54
CA PHE A 199 -17.38 -0.53 -4.12
C PHE A 199 -16.87 -1.59 -3.15
N TRP A 200 -17.56 -2.73 -3.10
CA TRP A 200 -17.10 -3.88 -2.32
C TRP A 200 -17.56 -5.18 -2.95
N TRP A 201 -16.88 -6.28 -2.60
CA TRP A 201 -17.28 -7.61 -3.07
C TRP A 201 -17.87 -8.45 -1.95
N ARG A 202 -19.10 -8.92 -2.17
CA ARG A 202 -19.74 -10.03 -1.46
C ARG A 202 -20.87 -10.60 -2.31
N GLY A 203 -20.72 -11.84 -2.77
CA GLY A 203 -21.66 -12.48 -3.71
C GLY A 203 -21.54 -11.92 -5.13
N CYS A 204 -21.58 -10.60 -5.26
CA CYS A 204 -21.27 -9.82 -6.44
C CYS A 204 -20.45 -8.58 -6.06
N ILE A 205 -19.99 -7.82 -7.05
CA ILE A 205 -19.41 -6.50 -6.82
C ILE A 205 -20.56 -5.52 -6.67
N LYS A 206 -20.66 -4.92 -5.49
CA LYS A 206 -21.69 -3.97 -5.10
C LYS A 206 -21.14 -2.55 -5.14
N LYS A 207 -22.05 -1.60 -5.29
CA LYS A 207 -21.79 -0.16 -5.28
C LYS A 207 -22.78 0.53 -4.36
N ALA A 208 -22.30 1.51 -3.61
CA ALA A 208 -23.12 2.46 -2.85
C ALA A 208 -22.58 3.88 -3.03
N ASN A 209 -23.36 4.86 -2.59
CA ASN A 209 -22.85 6.20 -2.33
C ASN A 209 -21.83 6.16 -1.17
N GLY A 210 -21.01 7.20 -1.04
CA GLY A 210 -19.97 7.29 -0.01
C GLY A 210 -20.50 7.34 1.43
N ASP A 211 -21.79 7.60 1.61
CA ASP A 211 -22.51 7.50 2.88
C ASP A 211 -23.12 6.10 3.14
N GLY A 212 -22.91 5.15 2.22
CA GLY A 212 -23.44 3.79 2.29
C GLY A 212 -24.86 3.60 1.72
N SER A 213 -25.51 4.67 1.25
CA SER A 213 -26.86 4.61 0.68
C SER A 213 -26.88 4.04 -0.76
N ASN A 214 -28.05 3.61 -1.22
CA ASN A 214 -28.28 3.10 -2.58
C ASN A 214 -27.37 1.92 -2.99
N ALA A 215 -27.14 1.00 -2.05
CA ALA A 215 -26.40 -0.23 -2.28
C ALA A 215 -27.06 -1.07 -3.38
N THR A 216 -26.34 -1.33 -4.48
CA THR A 216 -26.82 -2.16 -5.59
C THR A 216 -25.71 -3.08 -6.12
N CYS A 217 -26.11 -4.22 -6.69
CA CYS A 217 -25.20 -5.15 -7.34
C CYS A 217 -24.90 -4.66 -8.75
N VAL A 218 -23.61 -4.44 -9.08
CA VAL A 218 -23.17 -3.91 -10.37
C VAL A 218 -22.66 -5.01 -11.29
N VAL A 219 -21.85 -5.93 -10.75
CA VAL A 219 -21.26 -7.03 -11.53
C VAL A 219 -21.43 -8.33 -10.79
N ASN A 220 -22.15 -9.28 -11.40
CA ASN A 220 -22.25 -10.64 -10.89
C ASN A 220 -20.99 -11.44 -11.26
N THR A 221 -19.97 -11.37 -10.40
CA THR A 221 -18.74 -12.13 -10.54
C THR A 221 -18.42 -12.89 -9.26
N THR A 222 -17.77 -14.03 -9.45
CA THR A 222 -17.33 -14.90 -8.36
C THR A 222 -15.92 -14.58 -7.87
N SER A 223 -15.23 -13.65 -8.53
CA SER A 223 -13.93 -13.16 -8.11
C SER A 223 -14.06 -11.98 -7.18
N SER A 224 -13.27 -12.00 -6.10
CA SER A 224 -13.18 -10.90 -5.13
C SER A 224 -12.15 -9.83 -5.50
N SER A 225 -11.42 -10.03 -6.60
CA SER A 225 -10.36 -9.13 -7.05
C SER A 225 -10.90 -8.18 -8.12
N PHE A 226 -10.97 -6.91 -7.77
CA PHE A 226 -11.34 -5.83 -8.67
C PHE A 226 -10.50 -4.59 -8.37
N ALA A 227 -10.55 -3.61 -9.27
CA ALA A 227 -9.91 -2.31 -9.13
C ALA A 227 -10.79 -1.24 -9.77
N VAL A 228 -10.64 -0.02 -9.31
CA VAL A 228 -11.46 1.12 -9.72
C VAL A 228 -10.56 2.17 -10.37
N ASP A 229 -10.89 2.55 -11.60
CA ASP A 229 -10.28 3.68 -12.30
C ASP A 229 -11.20 4.90 -12.16
N SER A 230 -10.81 5.81 -11.28
CA SER A 230 -11.54 7.05 -11.00
C SER A 230 -11.39 8.10 -12.11
N LEU A 231 -10.44 7.99 -13.03
CA LEU A 231 -10.31 8.95 -14.12
C LEU A 231 -11.38 8.70 -15.19
N VAL A 232 -11.57 7.42 -15.56
CA VAL A 232 -12.55 7.04 -16.61
C VAL A 232 -13.84 6.45 -16.07
N SER A 233 -14.03 6.40 -14.74
CA SER A 233 -15.24 5.84 -14.10
C SER A 233 -15.48 4.36 -14.43
N LYS A 234 -14.39 3.58 -14.48
CA LYS A 234 -14.46 2.15 -14.82
C LYS A 234 -14.08 1.27 -13.66
N LEU A 235 -14.78 0.15 -13.55
CA LEU A 235 -14.50 -0.92 -12.61
C LEU A 235 -13.98 -2.11 -13.39
N CYS A 236 -12.76 -2.56 -13.08
CA CYS A 236 -12.13 -3.70 -13.70
C CYS A 236 -12.05 -4.87 -12.72
N TYR A 237 -12.34 -6.08 -13.16
CA TYR A 237 -12.35 -7.27 -12.31
C TYR A 237 -11.80 -8.49 -13.06
N LEU A 238 -11.27 -9.44 -12.30
CA LEU A 238 -10.75 -10.70 -12.84
C LEU A 238 -11.90 -11.71 -12.96
N GLU A 239 -12.10 -12.31 -14.12
CA GLU A 239 -13.03 -13.42 -14.30
C GLU A 239 -12.40 -14.78 -13.97
N LYS A 240 -13.25 -15.79 -13.76
CA LYS A 240 -12.82 -17.19 -13.58
C LYS A 240 -12.00 -17.73 -14.75
N SER A 241 -12.23 -17.22 -15.95
CA SER A 241 -11.47 -17.54 -17.16
C SER A 241 -10.01 -17.05 -17.09
N GLY A 242 -9.70 -16.12 -16.18
CA GLY A 242 -8.43 -15.41 -16.12
C GLY A 242 -8.41 -14.09 -16.90
N GLU A 243 -9.48 -13.77 -17.63
CA GLU A 243 -9.61 -12.49 -18.34
C GLU A 243 -9.86 -11.34 -17.38
N VAL A 244 -9.31 -10.16 -17.68
CA VAL A 244 -9.67 -8.92 -17.00
C VAL A 244 -10.76 -8.22 -17.80
N ARG A 245 -11.89 -7.98 -17.16
CA ARG A 245 -13.01 -7.24 -17.75
C ARG A 245 -13.20 -5.92 -17.05
N CYS A 246 -13.55 -4.90 -17.81
CA CYS A 246 -13.84 -3.57 -17.30
C CYS A 246 -15.24 -3.15 -17.71
N VAL A 247 -16.00 -2.61 -16.77
CA VAL A 247 -17.35 -2.06 -16.97
C VAL A 247 -17.39 -0.63 -16.46
N ASN A 248 -18.38 0.15 -16.88
CA ASN A 248 -18.68 1.41 -16.24
C ASN A 248 -19.25 1.18 -14.82
N TYR A 249 -19.29 2.22 -14.00
CA TYR A 249 -19.83 2.14 -12.63
C TYR A 249 -21.34 1.81 -12.53
N ASP A 250 -22.06 1.78 -13.63
CA ASP A 250 -23.45 1.31 -13.72
C ASP A 250 -23.55 -0.16 -14.16
N GLY A 251 -22.42 -0.81 -14.44
CA GLY A 251 -22.33 -2.21 -14.89
C GLY A 251 -22.47 -2.38 -16.41
N GLN A 252 -22.60 -1.29 -17.17
CA GLN A 252 -22.71 -1.33 -18.63
C GLN A 252 -21.33 -1.25 -19.32
N ASP A 253 -21.34 -1.40 -20.64
CA ASP A 253 -20.17 -1.29 -21.53
C ASP A 253 -18.98 -2.19 -21.15
N SER A 254 -19.25 -3.49 -21.02
CA SER A 254 -18.21 -4.49 -20.75
C SER A 254 -17.17 -4.56 -21.88
N GLN A 255 -15.93 -4.21 -21.54
CA GLN A 255 -14.75 -4.34 -22.41
C GLN A 255 -13.81 -5.40 -21.84
N VAL A 256 -13.29 -6.26 -22.70
CA VAL A 256 -12.25 -7.23 -22.34
C VAL A 256 -10.89 -6.57 -22.61
N ASN A 257 -10.09 -6.41 -21.56
CA ASN A 257 -8.70 -5.99 -21.72
C ASN A 257 -7.83 -7.25 -21.91
N PRO A 258 -7.09 -7.38 -23.02
CA PRO A 258 -6.20 -8.52 -23.28
C PRO A 258 -4.97 -8.53 -22.38
#